data_AF-A0A1X7N4S9-F1
#
_entry.id   AF-A0A1X7N4S9-F1
#
_cell.length_a   1.000
_cell.length_b   1.000
_cell.length_c   1.000
_cell.angle_alpha   90.00
_cell.angle_beta   90.00
_cell.angle_gamma   90.00
#
_symmetry.space_group_name_H-M   'P 1'
#
loop_
_entity.id
_entity.type
_entity.pdbx_description
1 polymer ?
#
loop_
_entity_poly.entity_id
_entity_poly.type
_entity_poly.pdbx_seq_one_letter_code
_entity_poly.pdbx_strand_id
1 'polypeptide(L)'
;MKKPAKLPDTGTGIPMPNTQEPKDEPNPFKATDWRLFLFAWSGFTLRVLLCVGAVFSAAQFLQSRQDKRVERTLALVELWEKPEYQEAQSAVKRRLGELNRQAAGLVTSQTSPEQMDIIMASIGAKAMTDEGGTMPLAEFQDRFDRVVYFLSRLASCVNTKLCDRAVADEFFLDYARSFWRFFSTYIERERKAGTANLAVGIETYLKAPR
;
A
#
# COMPACT_ATOMS: atom_id res chain seq x y z
N MET A 1 6.09 -33.77 -59.77
CA MET A 1 6.49 -32.34 -59.67
C MET A 1 7.48 -32.23 -58.52
N LYS A 2 8.79 -32.28 -58.80
CA LYS A 2 9.74 -31.18 -59.08
C LYS A 2 10.00 -30.29 -57.84
N LYS A 3 11.17 -30.51 -57.22
CA LYS A 3 11.82 -29.61 -56.26
C LYS A 3 11.91 -28.20 -56.85
N PRO A 4 11.70 -27.12 -56.07
CA PRO A 4 11.97 -25.78 -56.57
C PRO A 4 13.48 -25.60 -56.78
N ALA A 5 13.79 -25.00 -57.93
CA ALA A 5 15.13 -24.79 -58.46
C ALA A 5 15.93 -23.78 -57.63
N LYS A 6 17.22 -24.06 -57.45
CA LYS A 6 18.21 -23.08 -56.99
C LYS A 6 18.49 -22.12 -58.14
N LEU A 7 18.41 -20.81 -57.87
CA LEU A 7 18.83 -19.74 -58.79
C LEU A 7 20.38 -19.71 -58.91
N PRO A 8 20.93 -19.33 -60.07
CA PRO A 8 22.35 -19.44 -60.36
C PRO A 8 23.17 -18.24 -59.86
N ASP A 9 24.44 -18.54 -59.60
CA ASP A 9 25.50 -17.64 -59.16
C ASP A 9 25.69 -16.42 -60.06
N THR A 10 25.88 -15.26 -59.45
CA THR A 10 26.55 -14.11 -60.05
C THR A 10 27.82 -13.79 -59.30
N GLY A 11 28.92 -13.72 -60.05
CA GLY A 11 30.06 -12.87 -59.70
C GLY A 11 31.36 -13.62 -59.41
N THR A 12 31.96 -14.15 -60.47
CA THR A 12 33.42 -14.18 -60.72
C THR A 12 34.32 -13.82 -59.53
N GLY A 13 34.70 -14.84 -58.77
CA GLY A 13 35.87 -14.84 -57.90
C GLY A 13 36.56 -16.18 -58.07
N ILE A 14 37.84 -16.13 -58.42
CA ILE A 14 38.83 -17.22 -58.56
C ILE A 14 38.43 -18.50 -57.79
N PRO A 15 38.50 -19.72 -58.38
CA PRO A 15 38.13 -20.94 -57.68
C PRO A 15 39.18 -21.24 -56.62
N MET A 16 39.03 -20.68 -55.44
CA MET A 16 39.61 -21.28 -54.25
C MET A 16 38.76 -22.52 -53.96
N PRO A 17 39.34 -23.72 -53.92
CA PRO A 17 38.61 -24.86 -53.40
C PRO A 17 38.21 -24.49 -51.96
N ASN A 18 36.92 -24.36 -51.72
CA ASN A 18 36.40 -24.19 -50.38
C ASN A 18 36.61 -25.52 -49.64
N THR A 19 37.83 -25.72 -49.12
CA THR A 19 38.24 -26.84 -48.26
C THR A 19 37.95 -26.55 -46.79
N GLN A 20 36.95 -25.72 -46.49
CA GLN A 20 36.33 -25.76 -45.19
C GLN A 20 35.26 -26.85 -45.24
N GLU A 21 35.70 -28.10 -45.10
CA GLU A 21 34.86 -29.10 -44.43
C GLU A 21 34.25 -28.43 -43.19
N PRO A 22 32.95 -28.61 -42.89
CA PRO A 22 32.39 -28.12 -41.65
C PRO A 22 33.23 -28.76 -40.53
N LYS A 23 34.16 -28.00 -39.94
CA LYS A 23 34.89 -28.45 -38.79
C LYS A 23 33.84 -28.65 -37.71
N ASP A 24 33.59 -29.92 -37.37
CA ASP A 24 32.84 -30.27 -36.17
C ASP A 24 33.61 -29.67 -34.99
N GLU A 25 33.22 -28.45 -34.60
CA GLU A 25 33.77 -27.82 -33.42
C GLU A 25 33.48 -28.74 -32.23
N PRO A 26 34.50 -29.11 -31.43
CA PRO A 26 34.32 -30.06 -30.35
C PRO A 26 33.34 -29.50 -29.32
N ASN A 27 32.10 -29.98 -29.35
CA ASN A 27 31.05 -29.59 -28.40
C ASN A 27 31.36 -30.22 -27.04
N PRO A 28 31.68 -29.41 -26.01
CA PRO A 28 32.07 -29.94 -24.70
C PRO A 28 30.93 -30.67 -23.97
N PHE A 29 29.67 -30.49 -24.39
CA PHE A 29 28.51 -31.19 -23.84
C PHE A 29 28.25 -32.57 -24.48
N LYS A 30 28.94 -32.90 -25.59
CA LYS A 30 28.86 -34.18 -26.32
C LYS A 30 30.23 -34.88 -26.45
N ALA A 31 31.24 -34.41 -25.71
CA ALA A 31 32.59 -34.94 -25.78
C ALA A 31 32.65 -36.39 -25.29
N THR A 32 33.41 -37.23 -26.01
CA THR A 32 33.67 -38.63 -25.62
C THR A 32 34.60 -38.72 -24.40
N ASP A 33 35.38 -37.66 -24.14
CA ASP A 33 36.18 -37.52 -22.91
C ASP A 33 35.28 -37.17 -21.72
N TRP A 34 35.12 -38.13 -20.81
CA TRP A 34 34.32 -38.01 -19.60
C TRP A 34 34.72 -36.83 -18.71
N ARG A 35 36.00 -36.41 -18.72
CA ARG A 35 36.48 -35.28 -17.93
C ARG A 35 35.92 -33.97 -18.47
N LEU A 36 35.99 -33.77 -19.80
CA LEU A 36 35.49 -32.58 -20.46
C LEU A 36 33.96 -32.48 -20.33
N PHE A 37 33.27 -33.61 -20.46
CA PHE A 37 31.82 -33.72 -20.24
C PHE A 37 31.43 -33.33 -18.81
N LEU A 38 32.13 -33.87 -17.79
CA LEU A 38 31.87 -33.52 -16.39
C LEU A 38 32.15 -32.05 -16.10
N PHE A 39 33.23 -31.47 -16.63
CA PHE A 39 33.54 -30.05 -16.44
C PHE A 39 32.47 -29.14 -17.07
N ALA A 40 32.00 -29.48 -18.28
CA ALA A 40 30.96 -28.71 -18.96
C ALA A 40 29.64 -28.73 -18.20
N TRP A 41 29.19 -29.91 -17.78
CA TRP A 41 27.94 -30.07 -17.03
C TRP A 41 28.02 -29.52 -15.61
N SER A 42 29.12 -29.71 -14.88
CA SER A 42 29.29 -29.12 -13.55
C SER A 42 29.31 -27.60 -13.60
N GLY A 43 30.03 -27.00 -14.55
CA GLY A 43 30.04 -25.55 -14.75
C GLY A 43 28.70 -24.99 -15.21
N PHE A 44 27.95 -25.72 -16.02
CA PHE A 44 26.58 -25.35 -16.39
C PHE A 44 25.63 -25.45 -15.19
N THR A 45 25.62 -26.57 -14.48
CA THR A 45 24.78 -26.78 -13.28
C THR A 45 25.07 -25.75 -12.20
N LEU A 46 26.35 -25.42 -11.95
CA LEU A 46 26.71 -24.36 -11.00
C LEU A 46 26.07 -23.01 -11.38
N ARG A 47 26.13 -22.63 -12.67
CA ARG A 47 25.49 -21.39 -13.15
C ARG A 47 23.98 -21.44 -13.00
N VAL A 48 23.34 -22.58 -13.31
CA VAL A 48 21.91 -22.77 -13.10
C VAL A 48 21.55 -22.63 -11.62
N LEU A 49 22.29 -23.27 -10.72
CA LEU A 49 22.07 -23.16 -9.27
C LEU A 49 22.26 -21.73 -8.75
N LEU A 50 23.25 -21.00 -9.26
CA LEU A 50 23.44 -19.58 -8.93
C LEU A 50 22.25 -18.73 -9.40
N CYS A 51 21.75 -18.94 -10.61
CA CYS A 51 20.56 -18.26 -11.11
C CYS A 51 19.33 -18.57 -10.25
N VAL A 52 19.09 -19.83 -9.92
CA VAL A 52 17.97 -20.26 -9.06
C VAL A 52 18.10 -19.66 -7.66
N GLY A 53 19.30 -19.72 -7.07
CA GLY A 53 19.58 -19.13 -5.76
C GLY A 53 19.36 -17.62 -5.73
N ALA A 54 19.74 -16.91 -6.80
CA ALA A 54 19.50 -15.47 -6.93
C ALA A 54 17.99 -15.16 -7.01
N VAL A 55 17.23 -15.89 -7.83
CA VAL A 55 15.76 -15.72 -7.94
C VAL A 55 15.07 -16.04 -6.62
N PHE A 56 15.44 -17.13 -5.96
CA PHE A 56 14.90 -17.52 -4.66
C PHE A 56 15.16 -16.45 -3.59
N SER A 57 16.40 -15.93 -3.53
CA SER A 57 16.77 -14.87 -2.59
C SER A 57 15.98 -13.59 -2.83
N ALA A 58 15.76 -13.22 -4.11
CA ALA A 58 14.93 -12.07 -4.47
C ALA A 58 13.47 -12.28 -4.03
N ALA A 59 12.90 -13.47 -4.25
CA ALA A 59 11.54 -13.80 -3.83
C ALA A 59 11.39 -13.74 -2.30
N GLN A 60 12.31 -14.36 -1.55
CA GLN A 60 12.31 -14.33 -0.09
C GLN A 60 12.45 -12.91 0.46
N PHE A 61 13.27 -12.07 -0.18
CA PHE A 61 13.40 -10.66 0.20
C PHE A 61 12.09 -9.89 0.03
N LEU A 62 11.37 -10.12 -1.08
CA LEU A 62 10.07 -9.48 -1.33
C LEU A 62 9.03 -9.92 -0.30
N GLN A 63 8.98 -11.22 0.03
CA GLN A 63 8.09 -11.77 1.04
C GLN A 63 8.42 -11.21 2.44
N SER A 64 9.70 -11.21 2.84
CA SER A 64 10.12 -10.63 4.12
C SER A 64 9.76 -9.15 4.25
N ARG A 65 9.76 -8.39 3.15
CA ARG A 65 9.27 -7.00 3.15
C ARG A 65 7.77 -6.89 3.34
N GLN A 66 6.98 -7.82 2.78
CA GLN A 66 5.54 -7.88 3.02
C GLN A 66 5.25 -8.21 4.48
N ASP A 67 5.87 -9.25 5.02
CA ASP A 67 5.68 -9.67 6.42
C ASP A 67 6.00 -8.52 7.39
N LYS A 68 7.10 -7.81 7.17
CA LYS A 68 7.46 -6.62 7.97
C LYS A 68 6.43 -5.49 7.88
N ARG A 69 5.82 -5.28 6.72
CA ARG A 69 4.78 -4.25 6.56
C ARG A 69 3.52 -4.64 7.32
N VAL A 70 3.13 -5.92 7.26
CA VAL A 70 1.99 -6.46 8.01
C VAL A 70 2.25 -6.36 9.51
N GLU A 71 3.41 -6.81 9.99
CA GLU A 71 3.82 -6.72 11.40
C GLU A 71 3.77 -5.28 11.92
N ARG A 72 4.27 -4.32 11.13
CA ARG A 72 4.19 -2.89 11.51
C ARG A 72 2.76 -2.37 11.54
N THR A 73 1.88 -2.82 10.64
CA THR A 73 0.46 -2.47 10.70
C THR A 73 -0.18 -3.07 11.96
N LEU A 74 0.10 -4.33 12.29
CA LEU A 74 -0.42 -4.98 13.50
C LEU A 74 0.07 -4.29 14.78
N ALA A 75 1.32 -3.81 14.81
CA ALA A 75 1.81 -3.00 15.93
C ALA A 75 1.03 -1.67 16.10
N LEU A 76 0.47 -1.11 15.02
CA LEU A 76 -0.45 0.03 15.13
C LEU A 76 -1.83 -0.39 15.64
N VAL A 77 -2.30 -1.60 15.32
CA VAL A 77 -3.53 -2.16 15.89
C VAL A 77 -3.38 -2.34 17.40
N GLU A 78 -2.30 -2.97 17.84
CA GLU A 78 -2.00 -3.11 19.28
C GLU A 78 -1.88 -1.75 19.97
N LEU A 79 -1.27 -0.76 19.32
CA LEU A 79 -1.23 0.61 19.83
C LEU A 79 -2.64 1.20 19.98
N TRP A 80 -3.51 1.00 18.99
CA TRP A 80 -4.89 1.49 18.99
C TRP A 80 -5.75 0.86 20.09
N GLU A 81 -5.45 -0.39 20.45
CA GLU A 81 -6.13 -1.13 21.52
C GLU A 81 -5.71 -0.69 22.92
N LYS A 82 -4.64 0.11 23.06
CA LYS A 82 -4.22 0.60 24.37
C LYS A 82 -5.29 1.49 25.02
N PRO A 83 -5.40 1.47 26.36
CA PRO A 83 -6.43 2.21 27.09
C PRO A 83 -6.51 3.70 26.71
N GLU A 84 -5.38 4.37 26.51
CA GLU A 84 -5.34 5.79 26.18
C GLU A 84 -6.04 6.14 24.86
N TYR A 85 -5.95 5.26 23.86
CA TYR A 85 -6.61 5.45 22.57
C TYR A 85 -8.05 4.96 22.59
N GLN A 86 -8.35 3.90 23.35
CA GLN A 86 -9.72 3.42 23.55
C GLN A 86 -10.57 4.44 24.31
N GLU A 87 -10.01 5.07 25.34
CA GLU A 87 -10.65 6.18 26.06
C GLU A 87 -10.90 7.38 25.14
N ALA A 88 -9.91 7.73 24.32
CA ALA A 88 -10.04 8.84 23.37
C ALA A 88 -11.15 8.58 22.33
N GLN A 89 -11.18 7.38 21.76
CA GLN A 89 -12.25 6.96 20.84
C GLN A 89 -13.61 6.96 21.52
N SER A 90 -13.69 6.46 22.75
CA SER A 90 -14.92 6.43 23.54
C SER A 90 -15.44 7.84 23.83
N ALA A 91 -14.55 8.78 24.16
CA ALA A 91 -14.91 10.19 24.35
C ALA A 91 -15.49 10.81 23.07
N VAL A 92 -14.81 10.61 21.92
CA VAL A 92 -15.31 11.05 20.61
C VAL A 92 -16.67 10.43 20.29
N LYS A 93 -16.81 9.12 20.43
CA LYS A 93 -18.05 8.39 20.16
C LYS A 93 -19.20 8.84 21.06
N ARG A 94 -18.93 9.04 22.35
CA ARG A 94 -19.95 9.49 23.32
C ARG A 94 -20.44 10.90 22.98
N ARG A 95 -19.52 11.84 22.75
CA ARG A 95 -19.88 13.23 22.42
C ARG A 95 -20.67 13.30 21.11
N LEU A 96 -20.21 12.62 20.06
CA LEU A 96 -20.94 12.53 18.80
C LEU A 96 -22.28 11.80 18.94
N GLY A 97 -22.36 10.76 19.77
CA GLY A 97 -23.60 10.02 20.02
C GLY A 97 -24.67 10.84 20.76
N GLU A 98 -24.26 11.70 21.69
CA GLU A 98 -25.14 12.67 22.34
C GLU A 98 -25.68 13.68 21.32
N LEU A 99 -24.81 14.25 20.50
CA LEU A 99 -25.20 15.23 19.48
C LEU A 99 -26.05 14.61 18.36
N ASN A 100 -25.73 13.40 17.91
CA ASN A 100 -26.53 12.66 16.94
C ASN A 100 -27.96 12.41 17.45
N ARG A 101 -28.13 12.11 18.75
CA ARG A 101 -29.47 11.98 19.34
C ARG A 101 -30.25 13.29 19.35
N GLN A 102 -29.59 14.41 19.60
CA GLN A 102 -30.20 15.74 19.50
C GLN A 102 -30.59 16.09 18.05
N ALA A 103 -29.77 15.66 17.09
CA ALA A 103 -29.97 15.86 15.67
C ALA A 103 -30.88 14.80 15.02
N ALA A 104 -31.43 13.85 15.77
CA ALA A 104 -32.19 12.72 15.21
C ALA A 104 -33.41 13.17 14.38
N GLY A 105 -34.02 14.31 14.74
CA GLY A 105 -35.13 14.90 13.98
C GLY A 105 -34.74 15.51 12.63
N LEU A 106 -33.44 15.68 12.35
CA LEU A 106 -32.93 16.22 11.07
C LEU A 106 -32.77 15.12 10.00
N VAL A 107 -32.70 13.86 10.41
CA VAL A 107 -32.54 12.71 9.52
C VAL A 107 -33.91 12.10 9.24
N THR A 108 -34.33 12.14 7.97
CA THR A 108 -35.61 11.59 7.49
C THR A 108 -35.37 10.54 6.42
N SER A 109 -36.41 9.82 6.02
CA SER A 109 -36.35 8.87 4.90
C SER A 109 -36.03 9.51 3.55
N GLN A 110 -36.10 10.85 3.44
CA GLN A 110 -35.80 11.60 2.22
C GLN A 110 -34.41 12.27 2.26
N THR A 111 -33.66 12.13 3.36
CA THR A 111 -32.35 12.78 3.49
C THR A 111 -31.36 12.19 2.49
N SER A 112 -30.84 13.01 1.59
CA SER A 112 -29.85 12.59 0.58
C SER A 112 -28.49 12.32 1.23
N PRO A 113 -27.58 11.59 0.54
CA PRO A 113 -26.21 11.40 1.01
C PRO A 113 -25.46 12.72 1.28
N GLU A 114 -25.64 13.72 0.42
CA GLU A 114 -25.00 15.04 0.57
C GLU A 114 -25.55 15.80 1.78
N GLN A 115 -26.87 15.73 2.00
CA GLN A 115 -27.49 16.32 3.19
C GLN A 115 -27.01 15.64 4.46
N MET A 116 -26.83 14.32 4.43
CA MET A 116 -26.28 13.57 5.55
C MET A 116 -24.84 14.03 5.88
N ASP A 117 -24.01 14.28 4.87
CA ASP A 117 -22.66 14.79 5.08
C ASP A 117 -22.66 16.19 5.71
N ILE A 118 -23.58 17.07 5.30
CA ILE A 118 -23.75 18.40 5.91
C ILE A 118 -24.20 18.27 7.38
N ILE A 119 -25.15 17.38 7.67
CA ILE A 119 -25.61 17.13 9.05
C ILE A 119 -24.45 16.62 9.90
N MET A 120 -23.69 15.62 9.43
CA MET A 120 -22.54 15.08 10.16
C MET A 120 -21.46 16.14 10.37
N ALA A 121 -21.14 16.95 9.37
CA ALA A 121 -20.17 18.03 9.50
C ALA A 121 -20.63 19.09 10.52
N SER A 122 -21.92 19.43 10.54
CA SER A 122 -22.48 20.35 11.54
C SER A 122 -22.39 19.79 12.96
N ILE A 123 -22.59 18.49 13.12
CA ILE A 123 -22.47 17.79 14.41
C ILE A 123 -21.02 17.77 14.87
N GLY A 124 -20.07 17.46 13.99
CA GLY A 124 -18.65 17.50 14.34
C GLY A 124 -18.17 18.92 14.66
N ALA A 125 -18.65 19.94 13.96
CA ALA A 125 -18.37 21.33 14.29
C ALA A 125 -18.90 21.71 15.68
N LYS A 126 -20.14 21.30 16.01
CA LYS A 126 -20.73 21.49 17.35
C LYS A 126 -19.99 20.69 18.43
N ALA A 127 -19.46 19.51 18.11
CA ALA A 127 -18.66 18.72 19.04
C ALA A 127 -17.35 19.42 19.46
N MET A 128 -16.89 20.42 18.70
CA MET A 128 -15.71 21.23 19.02
C MET A 128 -16.06 22.55 19.73
N THR A 129 -17.23 22.64 20.38
CA THR A 129 -17.62 23.78 21.24
C THR A 129 -17.88 23.35 22.68
N ASP A 130 -18.03 24.33 23.58
CA ASP A 130 -18.33 24.09 25.00
C ASP A 130 -19.72 23.46 25.17
N GLU A 131 -20.68 23.79 24.31
CA GLU A 131 -22.04 23.24 24.30
C GLU A 131 -22.13 21.88 23.56
N GLY A 132 -21.00 21.37 23.07
CA GLY A 132 -20.91 20.15 22.28
C GLY A 132 -21.14 18.85 23.06
N GLY A 133 -21.22 18.91 24.38
CA GLY A 133 -21.50 17.75 25.24
C GLY A 133 -21.09 17.98 26.69
N THR A 134 -21.23 16.95 27.52
CA THR A 134 -21.01 17.04 28.97
C THR A 134 -19.54 17.13 29.41
N MET A 135 -18.61 16.63 28.58
CA MET A 135 -17.16 16.72 28.82
C MET A 135 -16.67 18.15 28.53
N PRO A 136 -15.82 18.75 29.40
CA PRO A 136 -15.20 20.04 29.13
C PRO A 136 -14.46 20.05 27.79
N LEU A 137 -14.55 21.17 27.04
CA LEU A 137 -13.98 21.24 25.69
C LEU A 137 -12.47 20.97 25.68
N ALA A 138 -11.71 21.51 26.63
CA ALA A 138 -10.27 21.29 26.71
C ALA A 138 -9.91 19.80 26.91
N GLU A 139 -10.67 19.08 27.75
CA GLU A 139 -10.48 17.65 27.94
C GLU A 139 -10.86 16.87 26.67
N PHE A 140 -11.95 17.26 26.01
CA PHE A 140 -12.36 16.66 24.75
C PHE A 140 -11.33 16.89 23.64
N GLN A 141 -10.74 18.07 23.57
CA GLN A 141 -9.69 18.42 22.61
C GLN A 141 -8.47 17.51 22.78
N ASP A 142 -8.00 17.23 24.00
CA ASP A 142 -6.91 16.26 24.21
C ASP A 142 -7.26 14.87 23.65
N ARG A 143 -8.50 14.40 23.86
CA ARG A 143 -8.97 13.12 23.31
C ARG A 143 -9.08 13.14 21.79
N PHE A 144 -9.59 14.23 21.22
CA PHE A 144 -9.66 14.44 19.78
C PHE A 144 -8.27 14.45 19.15
N ASP A 145 -7.32 15.19 19.72
CA ASP A 145 -5.95 15.31 19.23
C ASP A 145 -5.20 13.97 19.27
N ARG A 146 -5.44 13.14 20.29
CA ARG A 146 -4.91 11.76 20.31
C ARG A 146 -5.41 10.91 19.15
N VAL A 147 -6.69 11.02 18.81
CA VAL A 147 -7.27 10.33 17.64
C VAL A 147 -6.66 10.85 16.35
N VAL A 148 -6.60 12.19 16.18
CA VAL A 148 -5.98 12.81 15.00
C VAL A 148 -4.52 12.40 14.86
N TYR A 149 -3.77 12.38 15.96
CA TYR A 149 -2.37 11.97 15.98
C TYR A 149 -2.21 10.51 15.53
N PHE A 150 -3.02 9.60 16.07
CA PHE A 150 -2.98 8.20 15.66
C PHE A 150 -3.31 8.02 14.18
N LEU A 151 -4.42 8.61 13.71
CA LEU A 151 -4.83 8.50 12.31
C LEU A 151 -3.81 9.13 11.37
N SER A 152 -3.16 10.22 11.78
CA SER A 152 -2.07 10.84 11.03
C SER A 152 -0.83 9.94 10.95
N ARG A 153 -0.50 9.26 12.05
CA ARG A 153 0.60 8.27 12.10
C ARG A 153 0.31 7.06 11.20
N LEU A 154 -0.91 6.53 11.26
CA LEU A 154 -1.38 5.45 10.39
C LEU A 154 -1.27 5.85 8.93
N ALA A 155 -1.88 6.99 8.58
CA ALA A 155 -1.88 7.51 7.22
C ALA A 155 -0.45 7.70 6.68
N SER A 156 0.44 8.28 7.48
CA SER A 156 1.84 8.44 7.11
C SER A 156 2.53 7.09 6.88
N CYS A 157 2.29 6.10 7.75
CA CYS A 157 2.86 4.76 7.61
C CYS A 157 2.42 4.06 6.31
N VAL A 158 1.14 4.18 5.94
CA VAL A 158 0.59 3.64 4.70
C VAL A 158 1.14 4.41 3.49
N ASN A 159 1.10 5.75 3.53
CA ASN A 159 1.55 6.60 2.42
C ASN A 159 3.05 6.42 2.10
N THR A 160 3.86 6.16 3.12
CA THR A 160 5.31 5.89 2.97
C THR A 160 5.63 4.43 2.65
N LYS A 161 4.62 3.59 2.42
CA LYS A 161 4.75 2.14 2.13
C LYS A 161 5.48 1.35 3.23
N LEU A 162 5.42 1.85 4.47
CA LEU A 162 5.97 1.18 5.66
C LEU A 162 4.97 0.23 6.31
N CYS A 163 3.68 0.52 6.18
CA CYS A 163 2.58 -0.33 6.60
C CYS A 163 1.91 -0.99 5.40
N ASP A 164 1.33 -2.16 5.63
CA ASP A 164 0.47 -2.81 4.64
C ASP A 164 -0.89 -2.10 4.59
N ARG A 165 -1.30 -1.70 3.39
CA ARG A 165 -2.55 -0.94 3.19
C ARG A 165 -3.79 -1.80 3.33
N ALA A 166 -3.77 -3.03 2.83
CA ALA A 166 -4.95 -3.90 2.88
C ALA A 166 -5.31 -4.20 4.33
N VAL A 167 -4.30 -4.53 5.13
CA VAL A 167 -4.48 -4.73 6.57
C VAL A 167 -4.92 -3.43 7.26
N ALA A 168 -4.29 -2.28 6.95
CA ALA A 168 -4.69 -1.01 7.55
C ALA A 168 -6.15 -0.65 7.24
N ASP A 169 -6.59 -0.90 6.01
CA ASP A 169 -7.95 -0.60 5.57
C ASP A 169 -8.98 -1.49 6.30
N GLU A 170 -8.65 -2.76 6.54
CA GLU A 170 -9.53 -3.68 7.27
C GLU A 170 -9.81 -3.23 8.72
N PHE A 171 -8.79 -2.73 9.43
CA PHE A 171 -8.93 -2.33 10.83
C PHE A 171 -9.42 -0.88 11.02
N PHE A 172 -9.01 0.05 10.15
CA PHE A 172 -9.12 1.48 10.44
C PHE A 172 -9.94 2.29 9.45
N LEU A 173 -10.23 1.78 8.26
CA LEU A 173 -10.82 2.59 7.18
C LEU A 173 -12.19 3.14 7.56
N ASP A 174 -13.06 2.32 8.14
CA ASP A 174 -14.41 2.74 8.49
C ASP A 174 -14.42 3.76 9.62
N TYR A 175 -13.56 3.56 10.62
CA TYR A 175 -13.37 4.56 11.68
C TYR A 175 -12.83 5.88 11.11
N ALA A 176 -11.78 5.82 10.28
CA ALA A 176 -11.16 6.99 9.67
C ALA A 176 -12.14 7.75 8.76
N ARG A 177 -12.96 7.05 7.97
CA ARG A 177 -14.02 7.65 7.15
C ARG A 177 -15.08 8.32 8.00
N SER A 178 -15.59 7.64 9.02
CA SER A 178 -16.60 8.19 9.92
C SER A 178 -16.07 9.44 10.61
N PHE A 179 -14.87 9.37 11.18
CA PHE A 179 -14.17 10.49 11.79
C PHE A 179 -14.05 11.67 10.82
N TRP A 180 -13.60 11.42 9.59
CA TRP A 180 -13.44 12.47 8.58
C TRP A 180 -14.76 13.12 8.17
N ARG A 181 -15.85 12.36 8.06
CA ARG A 181 -17.18 12.91 7.75
C ARG A 181 -17.67 13.88 8.82
N PHE A 182 -17.43 13.61 10.10
CA PHE A 182 -17.78 14.55 11.17
C PHE A 182 -16.85 15.77 11.21
N PHE A 183 -15.53 15.58 11.11
CA PHE A 183 -14.58 16.63 11.48
C PHE A 183 -13.87 17.33 10.32
N SER A 184 -14.05 16.91 9.07
CA SER A 184 -13.39 17.51 7.89
C SER A 184 -13.58 19.04 7.82
N THR A 185 -14.81 19.54 7.98
CA THR A 185 -15.08 20.98 7.95
C THR A 185 -14.43 21.74 9.10
N TYR A 186 -14.40 21.15 10.30
CA TYR A 186 -13.68 21.72 11.45
C TYR A 186 -12.18 21.81 11.16
N ILE A 187 -11.58 20.70 10.73
CA ILE A 187 -10.17 20.59 10.37
C ILE A 187 -9.80 21.60 9.27
N GLU A 188 -10.62 21.75 8.24
CA GLU A 188 -10.44 22.74 7.18
C GLU A 188 -10.44 24.17 7.70
N ARG A 189 -11.30 24.48 8.66
CA ARG A 189 -11.34 25.80 9.30
C ARG A 189 -10.07 26.05 10.11
N GLU A 190 -9.63 25.09 10.92
CA GLU A 190 -8.37 25.20 11.68
C GLU A 190 -7.15 25.35 10.77
N ARG A 191 -7.11 24.61 9.65
CA ARG A 191 -6.07 24.78 8.61
C ARG A 191 -6.00 26.20 8.08
N LYS A 192 -7.16 26.82 7.83
CA LYS A 192 -7.24 28.23 7.38
C LYS A 192 -6.88 29.22 8.49
N ALA A 193 -7.08 28.85 9.76
CA ALA A 193 -6.79 29.69 10.93
C ALA A 193 -5.31 29.67 11.35
N GLY A 194 -4.51 28.70 10.91
CA GLY A 194 -3.06 28.70 11.12
C GLY A 194 -2.39 27.33 11.18
N THR A 195 -3.15 26.23 11.33
CA THR A 195 -2.60 24.88 11.42
C THR A 195 -2.60 24.17 10.06
N ALA A 196 -1.90 24.73 9.07
CA ALA A 196 -2.02 24.34 7.65
C ALA A 196 -1.88 22.82 7.37
N ASN A 197 -1.08 22.11 8.17
CA ASN A 197 -0.80 20.69 7.98
C ASN A 197 -1.70 19.75 8.80
N LEU A 198 -2.69 20.27 9.55
CA LEU A 198 -3.56 19.46 10.39
C LEU A 198 -4.30 18.41 9.56
N ALA A 199 -4.12 17.13 9.94
CA ALA A 199 -4.81 15.97 9.36
C ALA A 199 -4.70 15.79 7.84
N VAL A 200 -3.75 16.46 7.17
CA VAL A 200 -3.49 16.31 5.71
C VAL A 200 -3.18 14.85 5.36
N GLY A 201 -2.46 14.15 6.23
CA GLY A 201 -2.20 12.72 6.08
C GLY A 201 -3.47 11.89 6.03
N ILE A 202 -4.42 12.15 6.94
CA ILE A 202 -5.71 11.44 7.01
C ILE A 202 -6.50 11.66 5.73
N GLU A 203 -6.61 12.91 5.27
CA GLU A 203 -7.27 13.26 4.01
C GLU A 203 -6.67 12.51 2.82
N THR A 204 -5.34 12.48 2.75
CA THR A 204 -4.59 11.81 1.68
C THR A 204 -4.84 10.30 1.69
N TYR A 205 -4.78 9.68 2.87
CA TYR A 205 -5.05 8.25 3.06
C TYR A 205 -6.45 7.86 2.58
N LEU A 206 -7.47 8.67 2.91
CA LEU A 206 -8.85 8.41 2.52
C LEU A 206 -9.12 8.61 1.02
N LYS A 207 -8.43 9.58 0.39
CA LYS A 207 -8.56 9.90 -1.04
C LYS A 207 -7.70 9.02 -1.95
N ALA A 208 -6.68 8.37 -1.43
CA ALA A 208 -5.76 7.56 -2.24
C ALA A 208 -6.49 6.39 -2.92
N PRO A 209 -6.16 6.07 -4.20
CA PRO A 209 -6.75 4.93 -4.91
C PRO A 209 -6.44 3.63 -4.18
N ARG A 210 -7.38 2.68 -4.21
CA ARG A 210 -7.25 1.37 -3.55
C ARG A 210 -6.74 0.34 -4.54
#